data_AF-A0A963Y6K6-F1
#
_entry.id   AF-A0A963Y6K6-F1
#
_cell.length_a   1.000
_cell.length_b   1.000
_cell.length_c   1.000
_cell.angle_alpha   90.00
_cell.angle_beta   90.00
_cell.angle_gamma   90.00
#
_symmetry.space_group_name_H-M   'P 1'
#
loop_
_entity.id
_entity.type
_entity.pdbx_description
1 polymer ?
#
loop_
_entity_poly.entity_id
_entity_poly.type
_entity_poly.pdbx_seq_one_letter_code
_entity_poly.pdbx_strand_id
1 'polypeptide(L)'
;LLSKADLAGDAGLAAARAVIEAEAPRKLPILPMEEGRIDPAVILGLNAAAEDDLDARPSHHDGHDDHEHDDFDTVVIELPEVADPEALKAAIVRLAREQNILRVKGYVAVSGKPMRLLVQAVGERVRAQFDRPWGDTPRASKLVVIGEHDDVDPVAIRAVLTPEPAGA
;
A
#
# COMPACT_ATOMS: atom_id res chain seq x y z
N LEU A 1 -7.94 12.18 8.46
CA LEU A 1 -8.08 12.28 6.98
C LEU A 1 -8.77 11.03 6.48
N LEU A 2 -9.67 11.16 5.51
CA LEU A 2 -10.41 10.03 4.93
C LEU A 2 -9.90 9.79 3.51
N SER A 3 -8.98 8.84 3.35
CA SER A 3 -8.37 8.51 2.05
C SER A 3 -9.31 7.69 1.15
N LYS A 4 -8.97 7.57 -0.14
CA LYS A 4 -9.68 6.77 -1.15
C LYS A 4 -11.10 7.28 -1.44
N ALA A 5 -11.30 8.59 -1.32
CA ALA A 5 -12.60 9.21 -1.58
C ALA A 5 -13.09 8.97 -3.02
N ASP A 6 -12.15 8.85 -3.96
CA ASP A 6 -12.36 8.51 -5.37
C ASP A 6 -12.98 7.12 -5.58
N LEU A 7 -12.80 6.20 -4.64
CA LEU A 7 -13.29 4.81 -4.75
C LEU A 7 -14.56 4.56 -3.93
N ALA A 8 -14.76 5.29 -2.83
CA ALA A 8 -15.86 5.04 -1.90
C ALA A 8 -17.21 5.62 -2.36
N GLY A 9 -17.19 6.69 -3.16
CA GLY A 9 -18.38 7.46 -3.52
C GLY A 9 -19.09 8.09 -2.31
N ASP A 10 -20.13 8.87 -2.57
CA ASP A 10 -20.80 9.66 -1.53
C ASP A 10 -21.39 8.80 -0.40
N ALA A 11 -22.03 7.68 -0.75
CA ALA A 11 -22.63 6.77 0.21
C ALA A 11 -21.57 6.08 1.10
N GLY A 12 -20.46 5.63 0.51
CA GLY A 12 -19.37 4.99 1.25
C GLY A 12 -18.66 5.98 2.17
N LEU A 13 -18.46 7.22 1.71
CA LEU A 13 -17.89 8.28 2.53
C LEU A 13 -18.79 8.63 3.72
N ALA A 14 -20.11 8.73 3.50
CA ALA A 14 -21.07 8.98 4.58
C ALA A 14 -21.06 7.86 5.62
N ALA A 15 -21.02 6.60 5.18
CA ALA A 15 -20.95 5.44 6.08
C ALA A 15 -19.64 5.43 6.89
N ALA A 16 -18.49 5.63 6.24
CA ALA A 16 -17.20 5.72 6.92
C ALA A 16 -17.16 6.87 7.93
N ARG A 17 -17.75 8.02 7.58
CA ARG A 17 -17.86 9.18 8.47
C ARG A 17 -18.68 8.85 9.73
N ALA A 18 -19.81 8.15 9.57
CA ALA A 18 -20.65 7.75 10.69
C ALA A 18 -19.92 6.79 11.65
N VAL A 19 -19.14 5.83 11.12
CA VAL A 19 -18.31 4.93 11.94
C VAL A 19 -17.27 5.73 12.74
N ILE A 20 -16.54 6.63 12.08
CA ILE A 20 -15.53 7.45 12.76
C ILE A 20 -16.16 8.31 13.86
N GLU A 21 -17.33 8.91 13.60
CA GLU A 21 -18.01 9.76 14.58
C GLU A 21 -18.59 8.98 15.77
N ALA A 22 -18.94 7.70 15.59
CA ALA A 22 -19.40 6.84 16.68
C ALA A 22 -18.27 6.45 17.65
N GLU A 23 -17.05 6.25 17.12
CA GLU A 23 -15.86 5.86 17.91
C GLU A 23 -15.09 7.06 18.47
N ALA A 24 -15.19 8.23 17.82
CA ALA A 24 -14.41 9.39 18.23
C ALA A 24 -14.92 9.97 19.56
N PRO A 25 -14.04 10.22 20.54
CA PRO A 25 -14.44 10.79 21.84
C PRO A 25 -14.89 12.26 21.74
N ARG A 26 -14.69 12.90 20.58
CA ARG A 26 -15.05 14.29 20.30
C ARG A 26 -15.37 14.47 18.82
N LYS A 27 -15.97 15.61 18.49
CA LYS A 27 -16.21 15.99 17.08
C LYS A 27 -14.87 16.32 16.39
N LEU A 28 -14.58 15.63 15.30
CA LEU A 28 -13.33 15.77 14.54
C LEU A 28 -13.60 16.35 13.14
N PRO A 29 -12.70 17.19 12.60
CA PRO A 29 -12.66 17.48 11.17
C PRO A 29 -12.30 16.22 10.39
N ILE A 30 -13.20 15.78 9.50
CA ILE A 30 -12.99 14.62 8.63
C ILE A 30 -12.91 15.12 7.20
N LEU A 31 -11.69 15.15 6.66
CA LEU A 31 -11.40 15.67 5.33
C LEU A 31 -11.22 14.50 4.35
N PRO A 32 -12.09 14.36 3.33
CA PRO A 32 -11.87 13.39 2.26
C PRO A 32 -10.65 13.80 1.42
N MET A 33 -9.87 12.81 0.98
CA MET A 33 -8.73 13.03 0.10
C MET A 33 -8.59 11.92 -0.95
N GLU A 34 -8.10 12.31 -2.11
CA GLU A 34 -7.85 11.44 -3.26
C GLU A 34 -6.35 11.48 -3.58
N GLU A 35 -5.78 10.32 -3.91
CA GLU A 35 -4.37 10.23 -4.36
C GLU A 35 -3.36 10.90 -3.39
N GLY A 36 -3.69 10.97 -2.10
CA GLY A 36 -2.86 11.63 -1.08
C GLY A 36 -2.74 13.15 -1.25
N ARG A 37 -3.55 13.77 -2.11
CA ARG A 37 -3.54 15.22 -2.29
C ARG A 37 -4.26 15.90 -1.14
N ILE A 38 -3.50 16.69 -0.40
CA ILE A 38 -3.98 17.55 0.67
C ILE A 38 -2.98 18.69 0.87
N ASP A 39 -3.46 19.84 1.32
CA ASP A 39 -2.59 20.95 1.69
C ASP A 39 -1.66 20.52 2.85
N PRO A 40 -0.33 20.56 2.70
CA PRO A 40 0.60 20.23 3.77
C PRO A 40 0.39 21.06 5.04
N ALA A 41 -0.13 22.28 4.93
CA ALA A 41 -0.44 23.11 6.10
C ALA A 41 -1.49 22.45 7.02
N VAL A 42 -2.43 21.69 6.45
CA VAL A 42 -3.44 20.93 7.21
C VAL A 42 -2.81 19.75 7.96
N ILE A 43 -1.75 19.16 7.42
CA ILE A 43 -1.04 18.03 8.04
C ILE A 43 -0.10 18.50 9.14
N LEU A 44 0.67 19.56 8.84
CA LEU A 44 1.75 20.03 9.71
C LEU A 44 1.24 20.91 10.85
N GLY A 45 0.01 21.44 10.76
CA GLY A 45 -0.57 22.26 11.82
C GLY A 45 0.24 23.52 12.13
N LEU A 46 0.97 24.05 11.14
CA LEU A 46 1.79 25.24 11.31
C LEU A 46 0.90 26.42 11.74
N ASN A 47 1.20 27.02 12.90
CA ASN A 47 0.41 28.08 13.54
C ASN A 47 -1.01 27.66 13.96
N ALA A 48 -1.28 26.37 14.13
CA ALA A 48 -2.59 25.87 14.58
C ALA A 48 -2.74 25.79 16.10
N ALA A 49 -1.69 26.16 16.88
CA ALA A 49 -1.65 26.10 18.35
C ALA A 49 -2.15 24.74 18.88
N ALA A 50 -1.75 23.66 18.20
CA ALA A 50 -2.21 22.32 18.54
C ALA A 50 -1.66 21.86 19.91
N GLU A 51 -0.53 22.42 20.31
CA GLU A 51 0.15 22.25 21.59
C GLU A 51 -0.68 22.74 22.80
N ASP A 52 -1.49 23.79 22.63
CA ASP A 52 -2.28 24.39 23.72
C ASP A 52 -3.41 23.49 24.24
N ASP A 53 -3.75 22.45 23.47
CA ASP A 53 -4.87 21.54 23.73
C ASP A 53 -4.42 20.07 23.72
N LEU A 54 -3.12 19.79 23.88
CA LEU A 54 -2.60 18.42 23.90
C LEU A 54 -3.15 17.61 25.07
N ASP A 55 -3.25 18.20 26.26
CA ASP A 55 -3.74 17.52 27.48
C ASP A 55 -5.19 17.04 27.36
N ALA A 56 -5.99 17.66 26.49
CA ALA A 56 -7.38 17.25 26.22
C ALA A 56 -7.49 16.20 25.10
N ARG A 57 -6.36 15.72 24.55
CA ARG A 57 -6.30 14.80 23.41
C ARG A 57 -5.52 13.52 23.75
N PRO A 58 -5.98 12.74 24.75
CA PRO A 58 -5.36 11.46 25.04
C PRO A 58 -5.42 10.56 23.80
N SER A 59 -4.30 9.96 23.45
CA SER A 59 -4.17 8.99 22.38
C SER A 59 -4.17 7.57 22.95
N HIS A 60 -4.48 6.58 22.11
CA HIS A 60 -4.37 5.17 22.49
C HIS A 60 -2.92 4.75 22.83
N HIS A 61 -1.92 5.56 22.47
CA HIS A 61 -0.51 5.34 22.80
C HIS A 61 -0.09 5.93 24.15
N ASP A 62 -0.97 6.66 24.84
CA ASP A 62 -0.68 7.18 26.19
C ASP A 62 -0.92 6.11 27.29
N GLY A 63 -1.43 4.93 26.89
CA GLY A 63 -1.55 3.73 27.74
C GLY A 63 -0.29 2.86 27.74
N HIS A 64 -0.10 2.04 28.78
CA HIS A 64 1.05 1.13 28.93
C HIS A 64 0.78 -0.28 28.38
N ASP A 65 0.16 -0.38 27.21
CA ASP A 65 0.01 -1.70 26.57
C ASP A 65 1.28 -1.99 25.75
N ASP A 66 1.91 -3.13 26.03
CA ASP A 66 3.01 -3.65 25.22
C ASP A 66 2.51 -3.89 23.80
N HIS A 67 3.05 -3.15 22.84
CA HIS A 67 2.76 -3.38 21.43
C HIS A 67 3.70 -4.46 20.90
N GLU A 68 3.14 -5.61 20.52
CA GLU A 68 3.86 -6.65 19.78
C GLU A 68 4.22 -6.09 18.39
N HIS A 69 5.51 -6.14 18.03
CA HIS A 69 6.05 -5.51 16.82
C HIS A 69 6.45 -6.52 15.72
N ASP A 70 6.20 -7.82 15.94
CA ASP A 70 6.70 -8.92 15.12
C ASP A 70 5.61 -9.62 14.27
N ASP A 71 4.45 -8.99 14.09
CA ASP A 71 3.30 -9.61 13.39
C ASP A 71 3.50 -9.76 11.87
N PHE A 72 4.48 -9.07 11.28
CA PHE A 72 4.63 -8.97 9.82
C PHE A 72 6.05 -9.24 9.34
N ASP A 73 6.13 -10.02 8.28
CA ASP A 73 7.37 -10.28 7.57
C ASP A 73 7.42 -9.55 6.22
N THR A 74 8.65 -9.27 5.78
CA THR A 74 8.91 -8.58 4.51
C THR A 74 9.98 -9.32 3.73
N VAL A 75 9.70 -9.59 2.45
CA VAL A 75 10.65 -10.19 1.51
C VAL A 75 10.80 -9.35 0.26
N VAL A 76 12.00 -9.40 -0.34
CA VAL A 76 12.29 -8.74 -1.61
C VAL A 76 12.47 -9.79 -2.69
N ILE A 77 11.61 -9.74 -3.70
CA ILE A 77 11.63 -10.65 -4.85
C ILE A 77 12.19 -9.90 -6.05
N GLU A 78 13.38 -10.32 -6.48
CA GLU A 78 13.96 -9.91 -7.76
C GLU A 78 13.34 -10.73 -8.90
N LEU A 79 12.94 -10.03 -9.97
CA LEU A 79 12.25 -10.62 -11.12
C LEU A 79 13.06 -10.36 -12.41
N PRO A 80 12.92 -11.21 -13.43
CA PRO A 80 13.36 -10.87 -14.78
C PRO A 80 12.52 -9.72 -15.37
N GLU A 81 12.87 -9.28 -16.59
CA GLU A 81 11.98 -8.40 -17.35
C GLU A 81 10.65 -9.10 -17.65
N VAL A 82 9.55 -8.39 -17.42
CA VAL A 82 8.20 -8.92 -17.63
C VAL A 82 7.72 -8.54 -19.03
N ALA A 83 7.23 -9.52 -19.79
CA ALA A 83 6.63 -9.27 -21.09
C ALA A 83 5.19 -8.73 -21.00
N ASP A 84 4.41 -9.24 -20.03
CA ASP A 84 3.00 -8.88 -19.84
C ASP A 84 2.73 -8.33 -18.42
N PRO A 85 2.54 -7.01 -18.28
CA PRO A 85 2.16 -6.40 -17.00
C PRO A 85 0.83 -6.88 -16.42
N GLU A 86 -0.14 -7.29 -17.25
CA GLU A 86 -1.44 -7.76 -16.76
C GLU A 86 -1.34 -9.15 -16.14
N ALA A 87 -0.50 -10.04 -16.72
CA ALA A 87 -0.15 -11.31 -16.09
C ALA A 87 0.51 -11.11 -14.71
N LEU A 88 1.42 -10.14 -14.58
CA LEU A 88 2.00 -9.80 -13.28
C LEU A 88 0.95 -9.31 -12.27
N LYS A 89 0.03 -8.44 -12.70
CA LYS A 89 -1.07 -7.98 -11.84
C LYS A 89 -1.94 -9.14 -11.38
N ALA A 90 -2.28 -10.07 -12.26
CA ALA A 90 -3.04 -11.27 -11.92
C ALA A 90 -2.28 -12.17 -10.92
N ALA A 91 -0.96 -12.33 -11.08
CA ALA A 91 -0.13 -13.06 -10.12
C ALA A 91 -0.14 -12.40 -8.72
N ILE A 92 -0.08 -11.08 -8.65
CA ILE A 92 -0.16 -10.34 -7.37
C ILE A 92 -1.54 -10.51 -6.72
N VAL A 93 -2.64 -10.52 -7.49
CA VAL A 93 -3.98 -10.82 -6.95
C VAL A 93 -4.04 -12.24 -6.39
N ARG A 94 -3.40 -13.21 -7.07
CA ARG A 94 -3.30 -14.58 -6.57
C ARG A 94 -2.52 -14.67 -5.26
N LEU A 95 -1.40 -13.96 -5.13
CA LEU A 95 -0.67 -13.89 -3.86
C LEU A 95 -1.57 -13.42 -2.71
N ALA A 96 -2.38 -12.40 -2.94
CA ALA A 96 -3.30 -11.89 -1.93
C ALA A 96 -4.39 -12.90 -1.54
N ARG A 97 -4.85 -13.73 -2.48
CA ARG A 97 -5.92 -14.72 -2.26
C ARG A 97 -5.43 -16.05 -1.70
N GLU A 98 -4.28 -16.51 -2.17
CA GLU A 98 -3.79 -17.88 -1.96
C GLU A 98 -2.71 -17.95 -0.88
N GLN A 99 -2.02 -16.83 -0.60
CA GLN A 99 -0.90 -16.75 0.34
C GLN A 99 -1.05 -15.56 1.31
N ASN A 100 -2.26 -15.02 1.46
CA ASN A 100 -2.60 -13.93 2.39
C ASN A 100 -1.69 -12.70 2.30
N ILE A 101 -1.07 -12.46 1.14
CA ILE A 101 -0.16 -11.33 0.98
C ILE A 101 -0.92 -10.02 1.06
N LEU A 102 -0.52 -9.19 2.02
CA LEU A 102 -1.20 -7.95 2.37
C LEU A 102 -0.78 -6.78 1.47
N ARG A 103 0.50 -6.71 1.09
CA ARG A 103 1.03 -5.59 0.31
C ARG A 103 2.13 -6.02 -0.63
N VAL A 104 2.08 -5.50 -1.86
CA VAL A 104 3.18 -5.59 -2.82
C VAL A 104 3.52 -4.19 -3.33
N LYS A 105 4.79 -3.82 -3.33
CA LYS A 105 5.24 -2.55 -3.91
C LYS A 105 6.58 -2.72 -4.60
N GLY A 106 6.79 -1.99 -5.68
CA GLY A 106 8.11 -1.94 -6.28
C GLY A 106 8.09 -1.53 -7.72
N TYR A 107 9.17 -1.88 -8.40
CA TYR A 107 9.45 -1.46 -9.75
C TYR A 107 9.75 -2.65 -10.62
N VAL A 108 9.21 -2.65 -11.83
CA VAL A 108 9.37 -3.74 -12.78
C VAL A 108 9.83 -3.20 -14.13
N ALA A 109 10.83 -3.86 -14.71
CA ALA A 109 11.24 -3.65 -16.07
C ALA A 109 10.31 -4.43 -17.01
N VAL A 110 9.73 -3.74 -17.98
CA VAL A 110 8.83 -4.34 -18.98
C VAL A 110 9.56 -4.47 -20.30
N SER A 111 9.54 -5.65 -20.91
CA SER A 111 10.23 -5.93 -22.17
C SER A 111 9.83 -4.93 -23.25
N GLY A 112 10.83 -4.34 -23.93
CA GLY A 112 10.62 -3.34 -24.97
C GLY A 112 10.12 -1.96 -24.49
N LYS A 113 10.03 -1.71 -23.17
CA LYS A 113 9.65 -0.42 -22.60
C LYS A 113 10.82 0.25 -21.89
N PRO A 114 11.24 1.47 -22.30
CA PRO A 114 12.35 2.17 -21.65
C PRO A 114 11.97 2.77 -20.29
N MET A 115 10.71 2.68 -19.88
CA MET A 115 10.18 3.20 -18.62
C MET A 115 10.05 2.11 -17.56
N ARG A 116 10.16 2.54 -16.31
CA ARG A 116 9.92 1.71 -15.14
C ARG A 116 8.43 1.63 -14.84
N LEU A 117 7.94 0.42 -14.58
CA LEU A 117 6.57 0.20 -14.13
C LEU A 117 6.55 0.23 -12.60
N LEU A 118 5.94 1.25 -12.01
CA LEU A 118 5.64 1.30 -10.58
C LEU A 118 4.43 0.39 -10.32
N VAL A 119 4.58 -0.56 -9.41
CA VAL A 119 3.54 -1.48 -8.96
C VAL A 119 3.23 -1.20 -7.49
N GLN A 120 1.95 -1.08 -7.16
CA GLN A 120 1.46 -0.91 -5.80
C GLN A 120 0.17 -1.71 -5.62
N ALA A 121 0.15 -2.62 -4.65
CA ALA A 121 -1.00 -3.44 -4.30
C ALA A 121 -1.25 -3.42 -2.79
N VAL A 122 -2.53 -3.42 -2.41
CA VAL A 122 -3.00 -3.67 -1.04
C VAL A 122 -4.12 -4.70 -1.15
N GLY A 123 -3.88 -5.90 -0.63
CA GLY A 123 -4.67 -7.08 -0.95
C GLY A 123 -4.82 -7.25 -2.46
N GLU A 124 -6.04 -7.55 -2.91
CA GLU A 124 -6.34 -7.78 -4.33
C GLU A 124 -6.32 -6.51 -5.20
N ARG A 125 -6.26 -5.32 -4.61
CA ARG A 125 -6.32 -4.07 -5.37
C ARG A 125 -4.95 -3.67 -5.86
N VAL A 126 -4.66 -3.99 -7.13
CA VAL A 126 -3.38 -3.71 -7.78
C VAL A 126 -3.47 -2.50 -8.71
N ARG A 127 -2.55 -1.55 -8.54
CA ARG A 127 -2.30 -0.46 -9.48
C ARG A 127 -0.90 -0.60 -10.07
N ALA A 128 -0.80 -0.39 -11.37
CA ALA A 128 0.47 -0.31 -12.08
C ALA A 128 0.46 0.92 -12.98
N GLN A 129 1.54 1.70 -12.96
CA GLN A 129 1.69 2.89 -13.81
C GLN A 129 3.15 3.08 -14.19
N PHE A 130 3.41 3.54 -15.41
CA PHE A 130 4.75 3.93 -15.78
C PHE A 130 5.09 5.28 -15.12
N ASP A 131 6.24 5.35 -14.44
CA ASP A 131 6.65 6.56 -13.73
C ASP A 131 7.69 7.38 -14.52
N ARG A 132 8.93 6.89 -14.65
CA ARG A 132 10.03 7.57 -15.33
C ARG A 132 10.87 6.59 -16.17
N PRO A 133 11.65 7.09 -17.13
CA PRO A 133 12.65 6.28 -17.83
C PRO A 133 13.68 5.68 -16.86
N TRP A 134 14.25 4.53 -17.23
CA TRP A 134 15.38 3.94 -16.50
C TRP A 134 16.67 4.77 -16.63
N GLY A 135 16.87 5.47 -17.75
CA GLY A 135 18.12 6.17 -18.03
C GLY A 135 19.31 5.21 -18.00
N ASP A 136 20.40 5.61 -17.33
CA ASP A 136 21.61 4.79 -17.18
C ASP A 136 21.53 3.79 -16.02
N THR A 137 20.40 3.73 -15.29
CA THR A 137 20.25 2.80 -14.17
C THR A 137 19.95 1.38 -14.66
N PRO A 138 20.50 0.34 -14.00
CA PRO A 138 20.16 -1.04 -14.33
C PRO A 138 18.65 -1.28 -14.25
N ARG A 139 18.10 -1.98 -15.26
CA ARG A 139 16.67 -2.34 -15.35
C ARG A 139 16.32 -3.49 -14.41
N ALA A 140 16.60 -3.33 -13.13
CA ALA A 140 16.39 -4.35 -12.11
C ALA A 140 14.95 -4.31 -11.57
N SER A 141 14.18 -5.37 -11.84
CA SER A 141 12.84 -5.54 -11.27
C SER A 141 12.93 -6.02 -9.82
N LYS A 142 12.32 -5.28 -8.88
CA LYS A 142 12.27 -5.62 -7.46
C LYS A 142 10.89 -5.34 -6.91
N LEU A 143 10.27 -6.36 -6.32
CA LEU A 143 9.03 -6.24 -5.56
C LEU A 143 9.29 -6.53 -4.09
N VAL A 144 8.90 -5.60 -3.22
CA VAL A 144 8.78 -5.82 -1.79
C VAL A 144 7.40 -6.40 -1.54
N VAL A 145 7.36 -7.55 -0.88
CA VAL A 145 6.16 -8.30 -0.54
C VAL A 145 6.06 -8.36 0.99
N ILE A 146 4.88 -8.07 1.53
CA ILE A 146 4.61 -7.97 2.97
C ILE A 146 3.35 -8.78 3.29
N GLY A 147 3.42 -9.62 4.30
CA GLY A 147 2.34 -10.44 4.84
C GLY A 147 2.51 -10.64 6.35
N GLU A 148 1.58 -11.37 6.98
CA GLU A 148 1.76 -11.82 8.36
C GLU A 148 2.95 -12.77 8.47
N HIS A 149 3.61 -12.84 9.63
CA HIS A 149 4.84 -13.62 9.83
C HIS A 149 4.75 -15.05 9.28
N ASP A 150 3.65 -15.75 9.57
CA ASP A 150 3.45 -17.15 9.18
C ASP A 150 3.05 -17.36 7.70
N ASP A 151 2.70 -16.29 6.99
CA ASP A 151 2.23 -16.35 5.60
C ASP A 151 3.34 -16.04 4.57
N VAL A 152 4.49 -15.54 5.02
CA VAL A 152 5.56 -15.09 4.12
C VAL A 152 6.54 -16.22 3.80
N ASP A 153 6.29 -16.91 2.69
CA ASP A 153 7.23 -17.88 2.09
C ASP A 153 7.91 -17.29 0.83
N PRO A 154 9.20 -16.89 0.89
CA PRO A 154 9.90 -16.33 -0.26
C PRO A 154 9.93 -17.23 -1.50
N VAL A 155 9.95 -18.56 -1.32
CA VAL A 155 10.01 -19.54 -2.41
C VAL A 155 8.65 -19.64 -3.10
N ALA A 156 7.59 -19.80 -2.31
CA ALA A 156 6.22 -19.86 -2.84
C ALA A 156 5.81 -18.54 -3.52
N ILE A 157 6.18 -17.40 -2.92
CA ILE A 157 5.93 -16.07 -3.47
C ILE A 157 6.66 -15.90 -4.82
N ARG A 158 7.95 -16.28 -4.87
CA ARG A 158 8.73 -16.24 -6.11
C ARG A 158 8.09 -17.10 -7.20
N ALA A 159 7.68 -18.33 -6.87
CA ALA A 159 7.06 -19.24 -7.83
C ALA A 159 5.79 -18.68 -8.47
N VAL A 160 4.96 -17.95 -7.70
CA VAL A 160 3.75 -17.29 -8.23
C VAL A 160 4.10 -16.10 -9.13
N LEU A 161 5.12 -15.32 -8.77
CA LEU A 161 5.53 -14.11 -9.52
C LEU A 161 6.36 -14.43 -10.77
N THR A 162 7.03 -15.58 -10.81
CA THR A 162 7.79 -16.07 -11.95
C THR A 162 7.35 -17.48 -12.33
N PRO A 163 6.12 -17.64 -12.88
CA PRO A 163 5.72 -18.94 -13.38
C PRO A 163 6.71 -19.35 -14.49
N GLU A 164 7.22 -20.58 -14.43
CA GLU A 164 7.97 -21.13 -15.55
C GLU A 164 7.11 -21.04 -16.81
N PRO A 165 7.68 -20.70 -17.98
CA PRO A 165 6.92 -20.69 -19.22
C PRO A 165 6.30 -22.08 -19.39
N ALA A 166 4.96 -22.13 -19.48
CA ALA A 166 4.25 -23.36 -19.78
C ALA A 166 4.88 -23.97 -21.03
N GLY A 167 5.40 -25.19 -20.88
CA GLY A 167 6.23 -25.86 -21.87
C GLY A 167 5.68 -25.74 -23.29
N ALA A 168 6.57 -25.38 -24.21
CA ALA A 168 6.36 -25.42 -25.65
C ALA A 168 6.10 -26.84 -26.16
#